data_AF-A0A7V9UBC5-F1
#
_entry.id   AF-A0A7V9UBC5-F1
#
_cell.length_a   1.000
_cell.length_b   1.000
_cell.length_c   1.000
_cell.angle_alpha   90.00
_cell.angle_beta   90.00
_cell.angle_gamma   90.00
#
_symmetry.space_group_name_H-M   'P 1'
#
loop_
_entity.id
_entity.type
_entity.pdbx_description
1 polymer ?
#
loop_
_entity_poly.entity_id
_entity_poly.type
_entity_poly.pdbx_seq_one_letter_code
_entity_poly.pdbx_strand_id
1 'polypeptide(L)'
;MIKKSVLAAILALSTLAGVSFTPAGAEPSEGGFSSSNVEWVKHIPFSAPSGSGGRLVGRYFYAVDSTKLTIYDTKDPLNPVVVGTLPNPHEPIFTREDIDTNGKILLMPNLALAPGP
;
A
#
# COMPACT_ATOMS: atom_id res chain seq x y z
N MET A 1 59.57 -29.18 -37.18
CA MET A 1 60.60 -28.22 -36.73
C MET A 1 60.38 -26.94 -37.53
N ILE A 2 59.84 -25.86 -36.97
CA ILE A 2 60.56 -24.74 -36.31
C ILE A 2 59.55 -23.96 -35.43
N LYS A 3 60.03 -23.42 -34.30
CA LYS A 3 59.30 -22.71 -33.24
C LYS A 3 59.39 -21.18 -33.41
N LYS A 4 58.44 -20.46 -32.77
CA LYS A 4 58.43 -19.02 -32.37
C LYS A 4 58.35 -18.07 -33.57
N SER A 5 57.50 -17.06 -33.66
CA SER A 5 56.90 -16.13 -32.70
C SER A 5 55.96 -15.24 -33.54
N VAL A 6 54.81 -14.77 -33.04
CA VAL A 6 54.64 -13.35 -32.63
C VAL A 6 53.15 -13.15 -32.28
N LEU A 7 52.93 -12.57 -31.10
CA LEU A 7 51.77 -11.80 -30.61
C LEU A 7 50.38 -12.48 -30.67
N ALA A 8 49.87 -13.04 -29.58
CA ALA A 8 49.33 -12.32 -28.41
C ALA A 8 48.10 -11.45 -28.73
N ALA A 9 46.93 -12.08 -28.84
CA ALA A 9 45.68 -11.47 -28.41
C ALA A 9 45.16 -12.32 -27.26
N ILE A 10 45.68 -12.03 -26.06
CA ILE A 10 45.26 -12.67 -24.82
C ILE A 10 43.79 -12.30 -24.60
N LEU A 11 42.97 -13.34 -24.70
CA LEU A 11 41.60 -13.42 -24.25
C LEU A 11 41.55 -13.10 -22.75
N ALA A 12 41.53 -11.81 -22.41
CA ALA A 12 41.33 -11.35 -21.05
C ALA A 12 39.83 -11.37 -20.75
N LEU A 13 39.42 -12.54 -20.24
CA LEU A 13 38.23 -12.82 -19.47
C LEU A 13 37.94 -11.67 -18.46
N SER A 14 37.10 -10.71 -18.86
CA SER A 14 36.47 -9.79 -17.93
C SER A 14 35.06 -10.33 -17.66
N THR A 15 35.00 -11.29 -16.74
CA THR A 15 33.76 -11.57 -16.02
C THR A 15 33.35 -10.26 -15.34
N LEU A 16 32.32 -9.62 -15.87
CA LEU A 16 31.56 -8.57 -15.22
C LEU A 16 30.90 -9.17 -13.96
N ALA A 17 31.70 -9.35 -12.92
CA ALA A 17 31.24 -9.76 -11.61
C ALA A 17 30.41 -8.61 -11.05
N GLY A 18 29.20 -8.96 -10.60
CA GLY A 18 28.11 -8.07 -10.24
C GLY A 18 28.53 -6.89 -9.37
N VAL A 19 28.28 -5.70 -9.89
CA VAL A 19 27.86 -4.57 -9.07
C VAL A 19 26.35 -4.49 -9.17
N SER A 20 25.67 -5.30 -8.34
CA SER A 20 24.27 -5.08 -8.03
C SER A 20 24.20 -3.89 -7.08
N PHE A 21 24.10 -2.68 -7.64
CA PHE A 21 23.60 -1.55 -6.88
C PHE A 21 22.12 -1.83 -6.63
N THR A 22 21.77 -2.33 -5.45
CA THR A 22 20.38 -2.19 -4.97
C THR A 22 20.25 -0.74 -4.52
N PRO A 23 19.42 0.08 -5.17
CA PRO A 23 19.07 1.37 -4.58
C PRO A 23 18.42 1.09 -3.24
N ALA A 24 18.82 1.82 -2.21
CA ALA A 24 18.09 1.85 -0.95
C ALA A 24 16.67 2.36 -1.24
N GLY A 25 15.70 1.45 -1.19
CA GLY A 25 14.29 1.71 -1.50
C GLY A 25 13.67 0.48 -2.12
N ALA A 26 13.11 -0.40 -1.29
CA ALA A 26 12.32 -1.53 -1.77
C ALA A 26 11.11 -0.99 -2.53
N GLU A 27 11.15 -1.09 -3.86
CA GLU A 27 9.95 -0.99 -4.69
C GLU A 27 8.95 -2.09 -4.24
N PRO A 28 7.64 -1.82 -4.17
CA PRO A 28 6.68 -2.85 -3.80
C PRO A 28 6.69 -3.97 -4.85
N SER A 29 6.95 -5.20 -4.40
CA SER A 29 6.80 -6.41 -5.22
C SER A 29 5.31 -6.81 -5.32
N GLU A 30 4.96 -7.79 -6.17
CA GLU A 30 3.62 -8.41 -6.13
C GLU A 30 3.27 -8.94 -4.73
N GLY A 31 4.26 -9.28 -3.91
CA GLY A 31 4.15 -9.64 -2.50
C GLY A 31 4.33 -8.45 -1.55
N GLY A 32 4.02 -7.23 -1.98
CA GLY A 32 4.09 -6.01 -1.18
C GLY A 32 5.49 -5.58 -0.72
N PHE A 33 5.53 -4.79 0.36
CA PHE A 33 6.76 -4.26 0.96
C PHE A 33 7.23 -5.17 2.10
N SER A 34 8.50 -5.56 2.09
CA SER A 34 9.16 -6.29 3.18
C SER A 34 10.54 -5.69 3.47
N SER A 35 11.02 -5.81 4.69
CA SER A 35 12.34 -5.38 5.15
C SER A 35 12.92 -6.41 6.14
N SER A 36 14.11 -6.16 6.70
CA SER A 36 14.69 -7.04 7.73
C SER A 36 13.82 -7.21 8.98
N ASN A 37 12.84 -6.31 9.19
CA ASN A 37 11.95 -6.28 10.33
C ASN A 37 10.46 -6.17 9.95
N VAL A 38 10.11 -6.31 8.67
CA VAL A 38 8.73 -6.24 8.18
C VAL A 38 8.50 -7.38 7.21
N GLU A 39 7.50 -8.20 7.50
CA GLU A 39 7.02 -9.27 6.63
C GLU A 39 5.68 -8.87 6.03
N TRP A 40 5.57 -8.91 4.70
CA TRP A 40 4.27 -8.84 4.06
C TRP A 40 3.52 -10.16 4.21
N VAL A 41 2.30 -10.09 4.73
CA VAL A 41 1.48 -11.29 4.99
C VAL A 41 0.42 -11.49 3.89
N LYS A 42 -0.37 -10.45 3.61
CA LYS A 42 -1.48 -10.51 2.65
C LYS A 42 -1.98 -9.12 2.28
N HIS A 43 -2.41 -8.95 1.03
CA HIS A 43 -3.23 -7.82 0.61
C HIS A 43 -4.72 -8.14 0.82
N ILE A 44 -5.42 -7.31 1.57
CA ILE A 44 -6.87 -7.44 1.81
C ILE A 44 -7.59 -6.44 0.89
N PRO A 45 -8.35 -6.90 -0.10
CA PRO A 45 -9.05 -6.01 -1.02
C PRO A 45 -10.29 -5.43 -0.33
N PHE A 46 -10.14 -4.25 0.28
CA PHE A 46 -11.28 -3.51 0.79
C PHE A 46 -12.10 -2.94 -0.37
N SER A 47 -13.42 -2.91 -0.21
CA SER A 47 -14.38 -2.41 -1.18
C SER A 47 -14.48 -0.87 -1.12
N ALA A 48 -13.31 -0.22 -1.15
CA ALA A 48 -13.11 1.22 -1.07
C ALA A 48 -12.27 1.68 -2.28
N PRO A 49 -12.86 1.75 -3.49
CA PRO A 49 -12.12 1.95 -4.74
C PRO A 49 -11.33 3.27 -4.83
N SER A 50 -11.72 4.28 -4.03
CA SER A 50 -11.01 5.56 -3.93
C SER A 50 -10.11 5.68 -2.68
N GLY A 51 -10.11 4.69 -1.80
CA GLY A 51 -9.17 4.52 -0.68
C GLY A 51 -8.87 5.81 0.09
N SER A 52 -9.85 6.35 0.81
CA SER A 52 -9.73 7.66 1.47
C SER A 52 -9.01 7.61 2.81
N GLY A 53 -9.11 6.48 3.52
CA GLY A 53 -8.50 6.29 4.84
C GLY A 53 -9.23 5.22 5.64
N GLY A 54 -8.70 4.86 6.81
CA GLY A 54 -9.37 3.89 7.67
C GLY A 54 -8.84 3.84 9.08
N ARG A 55 -9.69 3.39 10.02
CA ARG A 55 -9.35 3.37 11.44
C ARG A 55 -9.81 2.08 12.12
N LEU A 56 -8.91 1.49 12.89
CA LEU A 56 -9.21 0.37 13.78
C LEU A 56 -9.62 0.90 15.16
N VAL A 57 -10.80 0.50 15.64
CA VAL A 57 -11.26 0.76 17.01
C VAL A 57 -11.73 -0.55 17.63
N GLY A 58 -10.95 -1.07 18.59
CA GLY A 58 -11.21 -2.38 19.16
C GLY A 58 -11.13 -3.48 18.09
N ARG A 59 -12.25 -4.17 17.86
CA ARG A 59 -12.38 -5.26 16.87
C ARG A 59 -12.82 -4.77 15.48
N TYR A 60 -13.23 -3.52 15.35
CA TYR A 60 -13.85 -3.04 14.11
C TYR A 60 -12.94 -2.10 13.36
N PHE A 61 -12.79 -2.36 12.06
CA PHE A 61 -12.10 -1.47 11.13
C PHE A 61 -13.12 -0.70 10.32
N TYR A 62 -13.00 0.62 10.35
CA TYR A 62 -13.86 1.58 9.68
C TYR A 62 -13.11 2.10 8.45
N ALA A 63 -13.51 1.70 7.25
CA ALA A 63 -12.89 2.14 6.01
C ALA A 63 -13.84 3.08 5.29
N VAL A 64 -13.34 4.23 4.84
CA VAL A 64 -14.13 5.20 4.08
C VAL A 64 -13.63 5.27 2.65
N ASP A 65 -14.58 5.32 1.73
CA ASP A 65 -14.38 5.74 0.36
C ASP A 65 -15.22 6.99 0.07
N SER A 66 -15.12 7.50 -1.15
CA SER A 66 -15.84 8.69 -1.59
C SER A 66 -17.36 8.59 -1.47
N THR A 67 -17.93 7.39 -1.38
CA THR A 67 -19.38 7.14 -1.41
C THR A 67 -19.95 6.56 -0.11
N LYS A 68 -19.15 5.90 0.72
CA LYS A 68 -19.64 5.22 1.92
C LYS A 68 -18.54 4.97 2.96
N LEU A 69 -19.00 4.74 4.18
CA LEU A 69 -18.29 4.03 5.23
C LEU A 69 -18.62 2.53 5.14
N THR A 70 -17.59 1.68 5.18
CA THR A 70 -17.72 0.23 5.34
C THR A 70 -17.10 -0.20 6.66
N ILE A 71 -17.85 -0.99 7.44
CA ILE A 71 -17.42 -1.50 8.75
C ILE A 71 -17.06 -2.97 8.61
N TYR A 72 -15.84 -3.31 8.99
CA TYR A 72 -15.32 -4.67 8.99
C TYR A 72 -15.14 -5.18 10.42
N ASP A 73 -15.61 -6.40 10.71
CA ASP A 73 -15.18 -7.15 11.89
C ASP A 73 -13.83 -7.81 11.58
N THR A 74 -12.81 -7.49 12.38
CA THR A 74 -11.44 -7.98 12.23
C THR A 74 -11.08 -9.04 13.28
N LYS A 75 -12.05 -9.81 13.77
CA LYS A 75 -11.82 -10.94 14.69
C LYS A 75 -10.79 -11.93 14.13
N ASP A 76 -10.87 -12.22 12.84
CA ASP A 76 -9.78 -12.82 12.07
C ASP A 76 -9.14 -11.73 11.20
N PRO A 77 -7.94 -11.22 11.54
CA PRO A 77 -7.31 -10.12 10.82
C PRO A 77 -6.87 -10.50 9.41
N LEU A 78 -6.71 -11.80 9.09
CA LEU A 78 -6.36 -12.25 7.74
C LEU A 78 -7.59 -12.38 6.84
N ASN A 79 -8.78 -12.41 7.44
CA ASN A 79 -10.06 -12.59 6.77
C ASN A 79 -11.15 -11.69 7.39
N PRO A 80 -10.99 -10.34 7.35
CA PRO A 80 -12.00 -9.45 7.89
C PRO A 80 -13.30 -9.53 7.09
N VAL A 81 -14.43 -9.40 7.78
CA VAL A 81 -15.77 -9.54 7.18
C VAL A 81 -16.55 -8.25 7.30
N VAL A 82 -17.27 -7.87 6.23
CA VAL A 82 -18.15 -6.69 6.26
C VAL A 82 -19.33 -6.98 7.18
N VAL A 83 -19.54 -6.12 8.17
CA VAL A 83 -20.67 -6.20 9.12
C VAL A 83 -21.63 -5.02 9.01
N GLY A 84 -21.28 -4.00 8.23
CA GLY A 84 -22.16 -2.87 7.98
C GLY A 84 -21.64 -1.91 6.92
N THR A 85 -22.57 -1.14 6.37
CA THR A 85 -22.27 -0.03 5.46
C THR A 85 -23.15 1.17 5.80
N LEU A 86 -22.62 2.36 5.59
CA LEU A 86 -23.35 3.61 5.72
C LEU A 86 -22.99 4.50 4.51
N PRO A 87 -23.96 4.85 3.65
CA PRO A 87 -23.72 5.83 2.60
C PRO A 87 -23.23 7.14 3.18
N ASN A 88 -22.29 7.79 2.50
CA ASN A 88 -21.87 9.13 2.91
C ASN A 88 -23.08 10.06 2.78
N PRO A 89 -23.38 10.88 3.81
CA PRO A 89 -24.52 11.80 3.76
C PRO A 89 -24.28 13.02 2.85
N HIS A 90 -23.15 13.07 2.14
CA HIS A 90 -22.71 14.19 1.33
C HIS A 90 -22.33 13.71 -0.07
N GLU A 91 -22.22 14.65 -1.01
CA GLU A 91 -21.69 14.39 -2.35
C GLU A 91 -20.32 13.70 -2.28
N PRO A 92 -19.91 12.92 -3.29
CA PRO A 92 -18.64 12.22 -3.26
C PRO A 92 -17.46 13.17 -3.09
N ILE A 93 -16.77 13.04 -1.96
CA ILE A 93 -15.58 13.83 -1.66
C ILE A 93 -14.38 12.89 -1.64
N PHE A 94 -13.33 13.26 -2.36
CA PHE A 94 -12.04 12.58 -2.31
C PHE A 94 -11.22 13.13 -1.14
N THR A 95 -11.69 12.91 0.09
CA THR A 95 -10.84 13.18 1.25
C THR A 95 -9.75 12.14 1.27
N ARG A 96 -8.49 12.59 1.30
CA ARG A 96 -7.31 11.71 1.40
C ARG A 96 -6.85 11.54 2.86
N GLU A 97 -7.78 11.71 3.80
CA GLU A 97 -7.52 11.82 5.23
C GLU A 97 -8.13 10.64 5.98
N ASP A 98 -7.42 10.22 7.04
CA ASP A 98 -7.92 9.21 7.96
C ASP A 98 -9.12 9.73 8.75
N ILE A 99 -10.02 8.80 9.08
CA ILE A 99 -11.18 9.08 9.90
C ILE A 99 -10.76 9.10 11.38
N ASP A 100 -11.15 10.14 12.12
CA ASP A 100 -10.87 10.23 13.55
C ASP A 100 -12.09 9.84 14.42
N THR A 101 -11.83 9.29 15.60
CA THR A 101 -12.86 8.89 16.57
C THR A 101 -12.33 8.68 17.97
N ASN A 102 -13.17 8.99 18.97
CA ASN A 102 -12.97 8.64 20.38
C ASN A 102 -13.69 7.33 20.79
N GLY A 103 -14.15 6.53 19.82
CA GLY A 103 -14.92 5.30 20.04
C GLY A 103 -16.41 5.49 20.33
N LYS A 104 -16.88 6.74 20.46
CA LYS A 104 -18.31 7.08 20.59
C LYS A 104 -18.81 7.91 19.41
N ILE A 105 -17.96 8.77 18.88
CA ILE A 105 -18.27 9.67 17.77
C ILE A 105 -17.23 9.45 16.68
N LEU A 106 -17.68 9.28 15.45
CA LEU A 106 -16.85 9.20 14.26
C LEU A 106 -16.92 10.55 13.53
N LEU A 107 -15.79 11.18 13.26
CA LEU A 107 -15.74 12.43 12.50
C LEU A 107 -15.59 12.10 11.02
N MET A 108 -16.62 12.42 10.23
CA MET A 108 -16.58 12.26 8.79
C MET A 108 -16.39 13.62 8.13
N PRO A 109 -15.46 13.74 7.17
CA PRO A 109 -15.27 14.98 6.46
C PRO A 109 -16.52 15.30 5.63
N ASN A 110 -16.90 16.58 5.66
CA ASN A 110 -17.94 17.13 4.83
C ASN A 110 -17.37 18.37 4.15
N LEU A 111 -17.27 18.34 2.83
CA LEU A 111 -17.08 19.54 2.04
C LEU A 111 -18.47 20.18 1.89
N ALA A 112 -18.82 21.04 2.84
CA ALA A 112 -19.77 22.07 2.53
C ALA A 112 -19.10 22.92 1.44
N LEU A 113 -19.58 22.84 0.20
CA LEU A 113 -19.28 23.89 -0.77
C LEU A 113 -19.71 25.18 -0.08
N ALA A 114 -18.75 26.05 0.27
CA ALA A 114 -19.11 27.40 0.68
C ALA A 114 -20.05 27.94 -0.41
N PRO A 115 -21.17 28.59 -0.07
CA PRO A 115 -21.92 29.30 -1.08
C PRO A 115 -20.92 30.21 -1.80
N GLY A 116 -20.80 30.04 -3.12
CA GLY A 116 -19.89 30.85 -3.93
C GLY A 116 -20.15 32.34 -3.68
N PRO A 117 -19.16 33.20 -3.96
CA PRO A 117 -19.31 34.65 -3.80
C PRO A 117 -20.52 35.20 -4.56
#